data_AF-A0A8K0NYP6-F1
#
_entry.id   AF-A0A8K0NYP6-F1
#
_cell.length_a   1.000
_cell.length_b   1.000
_cell.length_c   1.000
_cell.angle_alpha   90.00
_cell.angle_beta   90.00
_cell.angle_gamma   90.00
#
_symmetry.space_group_name_H-M   'P 1'
#
loop_
_entity.id
_entity.type
_entity.pdbx_description
1 polymer ?
#
loop_
_entity_poly.entity_id
_entity_poly.type
_entity_poly.pdbx_seq_one_letter_code
_entity_poly.pdbx_strand_id
1 'polypeptide(L)'
;MDTESLKATMESLAGMLIFSIAVIPLLVVFLASVFFLIPTVMLYTTRKGRRVRKLINSIPGPPALPIVGNTLDFWVSRERILHYRRENAVKYYPMYRLWFFDEPMVNPIDPEYIKAVLHSSKHIEKGFLYKLLHPWLGSGLLTSKGEKWFSHRKLLTPTFHFKILEEFVPMFAERSAALAERLYGDAVSGKAIDIVPVISQCTLDIICESAMGIKLDRKDEVQRRYIEAIYGFGEVFYYRAIKPWYNVDWMFNFTPLARKHKELIHILHSFTNKVIQDKKRDYQERKLVQLEKKQPEKKRVKAFLELLLEASMQENNLLTDEEIREEVDTFMFEGHDTTSMTICWTMFTLATHPEIQVPAGTTVNLAINGIHMNPSIYPEPEVFDPDRFLPEAVRERHPYAYIPFSAGPRNCIGQRFAMLEVKAVLSALIQRYKLKPFDEQKDVTFMHDLVLRPSGGIKIQLEPRVKA
;
A
#
# COMPACT_ATOMS: atom_id res chain seq x y z
N MET A 1 25.89 34.11 72.11
CA MET A 1 25.21 33.17 71.18
C MET A 1 24.39 34.04 70.24
N ASP A 2 24.80 34.13 68.98
CA ASP A 2 24.24 35.06 68.00
C ASP A 2 22.79 34.71 67.63
N THR A 3 21.94 35.72 67.60
CA THR A 3 20.52 35.62 67.24
C THR A 3 20.30 35.13 65.80
N GLU A 4 21.25 35.38 64.90
CA GLU A 4 21.22 34.82 63.53
C GLU A 4 21.44 33.31 63.50
N SER A 5 22.33 32.78 64.35
CA SER A 5 22.57 31.34 64.46
C SER A 5 21.32 30.62 64.97
N LEU A 6 20.62 31.20 65.96
CA LEU A 6 19.39 30.62 66.50
C LEU A 6 18.27 30.59 65.45
N LYS A 7 18.13 31.66 64.66
CA LYS A 7 17.12 31.77 63.61
C LYS A 7 17.35 30.77 62.46
N ALA A 8 18.60 30.63 62.02
CA ALA A 8 18.98 29.63 61.01
C ALA A 8 18.72 28.19 61.48
N THR A 9 18.97 27.92 62.77
CA THR A 9 18.72 26.59 63.36
C THR A 9 17.21 26.31 63.45
N MET A 10 16.40 27.31 63.81
CA MET A 10 14.94 27.18 63.87
C MET A 10 14.30 27.04 62.48
N GLU A 11 14.80 27.73 61.46
CA GLU A 11 14.33 27.56 60.07
C GLU A 11 14.70 26.18 59.51
N SER A 12 15.89 25.66 59.84
CA SER A 12 16.31 24.30 59.48
C SER A 12 15.44 23.23 60.17
N LEU A 13 15.15 23.40 61.46
CA LEU A 13 14.25 22.53 62.22
C LEU A 13 12.81 22.58 61.68
N ALA A 14 12.29 23.76 61.34
CA ALA A 14 10.97 23.91 60.72
C ALA A 14 10.93 23.24 59.34
N GLY A 15 11.98 23.37 58.52
CA GLY A 15 12.12 22.68 57.24
C GLY A 15 12.14 21.15 57.38
N MET A 16 12.88 20.62 58.37
CA MET A 16 12.89 19.18 58.69
C MET A 16 11.53 18.70 59.21
N LEU A 17 10.82 19.52 60.00
CA LEU A 17 9.49 19.22 60.51
C LEU A 17 8.46 19.16 59.37
N ILE A 18 8.49 20.12 58.44
CA ILE A 18 7.61 20.14 57.27
C ILE A 18 7.89 18.93 56.36
N PHE A 19 9.16 18.59 56.14
CA PHE A 19 9.54 17.40 55.38
C PHE A 19 9.03 16.10 56.02
N SER A 20 9.16 15.96 57.35
CA SER A 20 8.73 14.77 58.07
C SER A 20 7.20 14.66 58.22
N ILE A 21 6.49 15.78 58.40
CA ILE A 21 5.02 15.77 58.60
C ILE A 21 4.25 15.74 57.28
N ALA A 22 4.77 16.34 56.20
CA ALA A 22 4.05 16.40 54.92
C ALA A 22 4.56 15.39 53.88
N VAL A 23 5.88 15.30 53.69
CA VAL A 23 6.46 14.52 52.56
C VAL A 23 6.48 13.02 52.89
N ILE A 24 6.83 12.63 54.11
CA ILE A 24 6.90 11.21 54.50
C ILE A 24 5.52 10.54 54.42
N PRO A 25 4.41 11.11 54.96
CA PRO A 25 3.09 10.48 54.82
C PRO A 25 2.62 10.40 53.37
N LEU A 26 2.89 11.43 52.55
CA LEU A 26 2.59 11.40 51.12
C LEU A 26 3.37 10.29 50.39
N LEU A 27 4.66 10.12 50.71
CA LEU A 27 5.48 9.06 50.15
C LEU A 27 4.98 7.67 50.61
N VAL A 28 4.59 7.52 51.87
CA VAL A 28 4.05 6.27 52.41
C VAL A 28 2.69 5.94 51.77
N VAL A 29 1.80 6.91 51.59
CA VAL A 29 0.52 6.72 50.88
C VAL A 29 0.78 6.38 49.40
N PHE A 30 1.75 7.02 48.75
CA PHE A 30 2.15 6.68 47.39
C PHE A 30 2.71 5.26 47.29
N LEU A 31 3.63 4.87 48.16
CA LEU A 31 4.20 3.52 48.17
C LEU A 31 3.17 2.46 48.53
N ALA A 32 2.28 2.73 49.49
CA ALA A 32 1.18 1.84 49.85
C ALA A 32 0.16 1.71 48.71
N SER A 33 -0.21 2.82 48.07
CA SER A 33 -1.10 2.78 46.91
C SER A 33 -0.50 2.00 45.75
N VAL A 34 0.80 2.15 45.46
CA VAL A 34 1.52 1.32 44.48
C VAL A 34 1.54 -0.16 44.92
N PHE A 35 1.80 -0.44 46.19
CA PHE A 35 1.85 -1.79 46.76
C PHE A 35 0.50 -2.52 46.69
N PHE A 36 -0.63 -1.83 46.82
CA PHE A 36 -1.96 -2.44 46.67
C PHE A 36 -2.49 -2.39 45.22
N LEU A 37 -2.13 -1.36 44.45
CA LEU A 37 -2.57 -1.20 43.06
C LEU A 37 -1.95 -2.26 42.15
N ILE A 38 -0.65 -2.56 42.29
CA ILE A 38 0.05 -3.53 41.43
C ILE A 38 -0.56 -4.95 41.57
N PRO A 39 -0.74 -5.52 42.77
CA PRO A 39 -1.40 -6.82 42.95
C PRO A 39 -2.86 -6.82 42.50
N THR A 40 -3.59 -5.72 42.72
CA THR A 40 -5.00 -5.60 42.32
C THR A 40 -5.12 -5.56 40.80
N VAL A 41 -4.26 -4.80 40.11
CA VAL A 41 -4.16 -4.78 38.65
C VAL A 41 -3.69 -6.13 38.10
N MET A 42 -2.72 -6.79 38.75
CA MET A 42 -2.32 -8.16 38.41
C MET A 42 -3.49 -9.14 38.53
N LEU A 43 -4.24 -9.11 39.62
CA LEU A 43 -5.40 -9.97 39.85
C LEU A 43 -6.55 -9.67 38.88
N TYR A 44 -6.79 -8.40 38.58
CA TYR A 44 -7.81 -7.98 37.62
C TYR A 44 -7.47 -8.44 36.20
N THR A 45 -6.23 -8.18 35.74
CA THR A 45 -5.76 -8.56 34.40
C THR A 45 -5.68 -10.09 34.24
N THR A 46 -5.25 -10.82 35.28
CA THR A 46 -5.24 -12.30 35.26
C THR A 46 -6.63 -12.92 35.30
N ARG A 47 -7.61 -12.29 35.95
CA ARG A 47 -9.02 -12.76 35.98
C ARG A 47 -9.76 -12.48 34.67
N LYS A 48 -9.71 -11.24 34.16
CA LYS A 48 -10.46 -10.81 32.96
C LYS A 48 -10.05 -11.57 31.70
N GLY A 49 -8.78 -11.99 31.62
CA GLY A 49 -8.21 -12.65 30.43
C GLY A 49 -7.79 -14.10 30.62
N ARG A 50 -8.21 -14.81 31.67
CA ARG A 50 -7.64 -16.13 32.05
C ARG A 50 -7.67 -17.16 30.92
N ARG A 51 -8.79 -17.24 30.18
CA ARG A 51 -8.94 -18.13 29.01
C ARG A 51 -8.02 -17.73 27.86
N VAL A 52 -8.00 -16.44 27.51
CA VAL A 52 -7.14 -15.90 26.45
C VAL A 52 -5.67 -16.16 26.80
N ARG A 53 -5.25 -15.85 28.02
CA ARG A 53 -3.88 -16.07 28.50
C ARG A 53 -3.49 -17.54 28.47
N LYS A 54 -4.41 -18.45 28.81
CA LYS A 54 -4.18 -19.91 28.68
C LYS A 54 -3.95 -20.33 27.22
N LEU A 55 -4.80 -19.86 26.30
CA LEU A 55 -4.71 -20.18 24.87
C LEU A 55 -3.50 -19.55 24.19
N ILE A 56 -3.16 -18.31 24.54
CA ILE A 56 -1.99 -17.64 23.99
C ILE A 56 -0.73 -18.29 24.56
N ASN A 57 -0.66 -18.57 25.86
CA ASN A 57 0.54 -19.17 26.45
C ASN A 57 0.81 -20.62 26.01
N SER A 58 -0.14 -21.32 25.39
CA SER A 58 0.16 -22.60 24.73
C SER A 58 0.93 -22.44 23.42
N ILE A 59 1.02 -21.23 22.86
CA ILE A 59 1.86 -20.91 21.71
C ILE A 59 3.29 -20.67 22.22
N PRO A 60 4.33 -21.25 21.57
CA PRO A 60 5.72 -21.01 21.94
C PRO A 60 6.10 -19.54 21.72
N GLY A 61 7.12 -19.06 22.41
CA GLY A 61 7.60 -17.69 22.29
C GLY A 61 8.56 -17.33 23.40
N PRO A 62 9.20 -16.15 23.32
CA PRO A 62 10.11 -15.69 24.36
C PRO A 62 9.42 -15.60 25.74
N PRO A 63 10.19 -15.79 26.83
CA PRO A 63 9.67 -15.62 28.17
C PRO A 63 9.12 -14.19 28.32
N ALA A 64 7.95 -14.06 28.93
CA ALA A 64 7.26 -12.79 29.09
C ALA A 64 7.25 -12.40 30.56
N LEU A 65 7.63 -11.17 30.87
CA LEU A 65 7.62 -10.66 32.24
C LEU A 65 6.17 -10.46 32.75
N PRO A 66 5.94 -10.56 34.07
CA PRO A 66 4.65 -10.21 34.65
C PRO A 66 4.27 -8.76 34.32
N ILE A 67 2.99 -8.52 33.99
CA ILE A 67 2.41 -7.22 33.59
C ILE A 67 2.92 -6.66 32.25
N VAL A 68 4.23 -6.50 32.07
CA VAL A 68 4.81 -5.79 30.92
C VAL A 68 5.08 -6.68 29.70
N GLY A 69 5.02 -7.99 29.87
CA GLY A 69 5.20 -8.95 28.78
C GLY A 69 6.61 -8.94 28.18
N ASN A 70 6.69 -8.86 26.86
CA ASN A 70 7.89 -8.73 26.04
C ASN A 70 8.19 -7.28 25.64
N THR A 71 7.46 -6.29 26.17
CA THR A 71 7.58 -4.89 25.73
C THR A 71 9.01 -4.34 25.86
N LEU A 72 9.74 -4.74 26.91
CA LEU A 72 11.12 -4.32 27.13
C LEU A 72 12.09 -4.86 26.07
N ASP A 73 11.76 -5.98 25.43
CA ASP A 73 12.56 -6.54 24.33
C ASP A 73 12.51 -5.63 23.08
N PHE A 74 11.50 -4.75 23.00
CA PHE A 74 11.33 -3.75 21.95
C PHE A 74 11.95 -2.39 22.30
N TRP A 75 12.54 -2.23 23.48
CA TRP A 75 13.28 -1.02 23.86
C TRP A 75 14.70 -1.02 23.31
N VAL A 76 14.81 -1.38 22.05
CA VAL A 76 16.05 -1.38 21.27
C VAL A 76 15.94 -0.32 20.17
N SER A 77 17.01 -0.14 19.40
CA SER A 77 16.95 0.72 18.23
C SER A 77 15.95 0.15 17.20
N ARG A 78 15.37 1.01 16.35
CA ARG A 78 14.36 0.60 15.34
C ARG A 78 14.89 -0.50 14.43
N GLU A 79 16.18 -0.45 14.13
CA GLU A 79 16.91 -1.38 13.28
C GLU A 79 17.00 -2.77 13.93
N ARG A 80 17.24 -2.82 15.25
CA ARG A 80 17.36 -4.08 16.01
C ARG A 80 16.04 -4.85 16.14
N ILE A 81 14.90 -4.18 16.00
CA ILE A 81 13.58 -4.84 16.08
C ILE A 81 13.40 -5.87 14.98
N LEU A 82 13.82 -5.55 13.75
CA LEU A 82 13.70 -6.49 12.64
C LEU A 82 14.55 -7.74 12.90
N HIS A 83 15.75 -7.58 13.45
CA HIS A 83 16.61 -8.69 13.86
C HIS A 83 15.95 -9.54 14.95
N TYR A 84 15.45 -8.91 16.02
CA TYR A 84 14.72 -9.60 17.09
C TYR A 84 13.52 -10.40 16.56
N ARG A 85 12.73 -9.84 15.62
CA ARG A 85 11.60 -10.54 15.01
C ARG A 85 12.04 -11.72 14.15
N ARG A 86 13.13 -11.58 13.38
CA ARG A 86 13.69 -12.65 12.55
C ARG A 86 14.25 -13.79 13.41
N GLU A 87 15.01 -13.47 14.45
CA GLU A 87 15.56 -14.45 15.39
C GLU A 87 14.45 -15.26 16.07
N ASN A 88 13.41 -14.60 16.57
CA ASN A 88 12.26 -15.29 17.15
C ASN A 88 11.50 -16.11 16.10
N ALA A 89 11.40 -15.63 14.86
CA ALA A 89 10.71 -16.38 13.80
C ALA A 89 11.43 -17.69 13.45
N VAL A 90 12.76 -17.68 13.39
CA VAL A 90 13.55 -18.90 13.17
C VAL A 90 13.46 -19.82 14.40
N LYS A 91 13.61 -19.26 15.60
CA LYS A 91 13.66 -20.04 16.85
C LYS A 91 12.36 -20.75 17.19
N TYR A 92 11.22 -20.15 16.86
CA TYR A 92 9.89 -20.60 17.28
C TYR A 92 8.97 -20.92 16.10
N TYR A 93 9.52 -21.30 14.94
CA TYR A 93 8.73 -21.83 13.84
C TYR A 93 7.82 -22.99 14.33
N PRO A 94 6.54 -23.08 13.91
CA PRO A 94 5.85 -22.34 12.82
C PRO A 94 5.18 -21.02 13.22
N MET A 95 5.11 -20.68 14.51
CA MET A 95 4.52 -19.42 14.99
C MET A 95 4.97 -19.10 16.40
N TYR A 96 4.98 -17.82 16.76
CA TYR A 96 5.30 -17.41 18.12
C TYR A 96 4.39 -16.34 18.68
N ARG A 97 4.28 -16.33 20.00
CA ARG A 97 3.60 -15.28 20.75
C ARG A 97 4.57 -14.21 21.23
N LEU A 98 4.05 -13.01 21.38
CA LEU A 98 4.62 -11.91 22.15
C LEU A 98 3.52 -11.31 23.01
N TRP A 99 3.90 -10.72 24.13
CA TRP A 99 2.98 -9.95 24.97
C TRP A 99 3.40 -8.48 24.98
N PHE A 100 2.52 -7.59 24.55
CA PHE A 100 2.68 -6.16 24.78
C PHE A 100 1.75 -5.78 25.92
N PHE A 101 2.30 -5.74 27.14
CA PHE A 101 1.50 -5.65 28.35
C PHE A 101 0.53 -6.84 28.48
N ASP A 102 -0.77 -6.57 28.57
CA ASP A 102 -1.86 -7.53 28.59
C ASP A 102 -2.41 -7.83 27.19
N GLU A 103 -1.89 -7.18 26.15
CA GLU A 103 -2.28 -7.41 24.76
C GLU A 103 -1.41 -8.51 24.13
N PRO A 104 -2.01 -9.65 23.74
CA PRO A 104 -1.28 -10.72 23.07
C PRO A 104 -1.07 -10.41 21.60
N MET A 105 0.12 -10.71 21.09
CA MET A 105 0.43 -10.68 19.65
C MET A 105 0.87 -12.07 19.21
N VAL A 106 0.15 -12.65 18.26
CA VAL A 106 0.50 -13.93 17.64
C VAL A 106 1.10 -13.67 16.27
N ASN A 107 2.27 -14.23 16.01
CA ASN A 107 3.04 -14.06 14.78
C ASN A 107 3.10 -15.42 14.06
N PRO A 108 2.11 -15.74 13.19
CA PRO A 108 2.21 -16.89 12.32
C PRO A 108 3.31 -16.67 11.28
N ILE A 109 4.11 -17.71 11.02
CA ILE A 109 5.21 -17.69 10.05
C ILE A 109 4.96 -18.73 8.97
N ASP A 110 4.43 -19.89 9.36
CA ASP A 110 4.04 -20.94 8.43
C ASP A 110 2.89 -20.48 7.51
N PRO A 111 3.00 -20.70 6.18
CA PRO A 111 1.98 -20.29 5.22
C PRO A 111 0.57 -20.80 5.51
N GLU A 112 0.41 -22.03 6.02
CA GLU A 112 -0.93 -22.58 6.31
C GLU A 112 -1.59 -21.84 7.49
N TYR A 113 -0.79 -21.41 8.47
CA TYR A 113 -1.29 -20.63 9.61
C TYR A 113 -1.64 -19.20 9.20
N ILE A 114 -0.81 -18.59 8.35
CA ILE A 114 -1.09 -17.26 7.78
C ILE A 114 -2.37 -17.30 6.94
N LYS A 115 -2.54 -18.32 6.10
CA LYS A 115 -3.72 -18.55 5.27
C LYS A 115 -4.99 -18.69 6.11
N ALA A 116 -4.95 -19.44 7.21
CA ALA A 116 -6.09 -19.58 8.11
C ALA A 116 -6.58 -18.23 8.67
N VAL A 117 -5.67 -17.29 8.91
CA VAL A 117 -6.01 -15.93 9.37
C VAL A 117 -6.49 -15.06 8.20
N LEU A 118 -5.73 -15.00 7.11
CA LEU A 118 -6.00 -14.07 5.99
C LEU A 118 -7.21 -14.47 5.12
N HIS A 119 -7.60 -15.75 5.07
CA HIS A 119 -8.82 -16.18 4.39
C HIS A 119 -10.10 -15.92 5.19
N SER A 120 -10.00 -15.60 6.49
CA SER A 120 -11.18 -15.39 7.32
C SER A 120 -11.84 -14.05 7.01
N SER A 121 -13.09 -14.09 6.55
CA SER A 121 -13.93 -12.88 6.44
C SER A 121 -14.49 -12.41 7.79
N LYS A 122 -14.30 -13.18 8.87
CA LYS A 122 -14.79 -12.85 10.22
C LYS A 122 -13.81 -12.01 11.03
N HIS A 123 -12.51 -12.18 10.82
CA HIS A 123 -11.45 -11.55 11.61
C HIS A 123 -10.70 -10.48 10.81
N ILE A 124 -11.46 -9.50 10.32
CA ILE A 124 -10.95 -8.44 9.43
C ILE A 124 -10.58 -7.15 10.16
N GLU A 125 -10.86 -7.06 11.46
CA GLU A 125 -10.58 -5.86 12.24
C GLU A 125 -9.09 -5.71 12.56
N LYS A 126 -8.64 -4.46 12.54
CA LYS A 126 -7.28 -4.10 12.92
C LYS A 126 -7.08 -4.06 14.44
N GLY A 127 -5.89 -4.48 14.87
CA GLY A 127 -5.45 -4.49 16.26
C GLY A 127 -5.13 -3.11 16.82
N PHE A 128 -4.73 -3.05 18.09
CA PHE A 128 -4.59 -1.79 18.83
C PHE A 128 -3.65 -0.76 18.18
N LEU A 129 -2.58 -1.22 17.51
CA LEU A 129 -1.58 -0.34 16.88
C LEU A 129 -2.20 0.62 15.86
N TYR A 130 -3.26 0.21 15.18
CA TYR A 130 -3.95 1.07 14.21
C TYR A 130 -4.70 2.22 14.88
N LYS A 131 -5.00 2.12 16.20
CA LYS A 131 -5.59 3.24 16.94
C LYS A 131 -4.66 4.45 17.00
N LEU A 132 -3.35 4.22 16.96
CA LEU A 132 -2.34 5.28 16.94
C LEU A 132 -2.32 6.05 15.62
N LEU A 133 -2.93 5.51 14.56
CA LEU A 133 -3.08 6.17 13.26
C LEU A 133 -4.33 7.05 13.17
N HIS A 134 -5.36 6.84 14.01
CA HIS A 134 -6.60 7.61 13.96
C HIS A 134 -6.42 9.13 14.04
N PRO A 135 -5.49 9.70 14.85
CA PRO A 135 -5.28 11.15 14.85
C PRO A 135 -4.85 11.72 13.50
N TRP A 136 -4.27 10.90 12.63
CA TRP A 136 -3.88 11.28 11.27
C TRP A 136 -4.89 10.77 10.23
N LEU A 137 -5.05 9.46 10.08
CA LEU A 137 -5.84 8.86 9.00
C LEU A 137 -7.34 8.76 9.33
N GLY A 138 -7.74 9.13 10.55
CA GLY A 138 -9.09 8.96 11.05
C GLY A 138 -9.59 7.53 10.89
N SER A 139 -10.85 7.37 10.50
CA SER A 139 -11.51 6.11 10.16
C SER A 139 -11.59 5.86 8.64
N GLY A 140 -10.51 6.14 7.90
CA GLY A 140 -10.39 5.81 6.48
C GLY A 140 -10.29 4.31 6.20
N LEU A 141 -10.06 3.92 4.95
CA LEU A 141 -10.10 2.52 4.52
C LEU A 141 -9.14 1.59 5.28
N LEU A 142 -8.00 2.10 5.75
CA LEU A 142 -7.00 1.33 6.50
C LEU A 142 -7.45 0.99 7.93
N THR A 143 -8.13 1.92 8.59
CA THR A 143 -8.41 1.90 10.03
C THR A 143 -9.88 1.63 10.36
N SER A 144 -10.78 1.82 9.40
CA SER A 144 -12.22 1.52 9.52
C SER A 144 -12.51 0.03 9.72
N LYS A 145 -13.73 -0.25 10.20
CA LYS A 145 -14.20 -1.58 10.57
C LYS A 145 -15.65 -1.79 10.12
N GLY A 146 -16.09 -3.04 10.06
CA GLY A 146 -17.49 -3.42 9.87
C GLY A 146 -18.14 -2.83 8.61
N GLU A 147 -19.37 -2.33 8.75
CA GLU A 147 -20.17 -1.79 7.65
C GLU A 147 -19.54 -0.56 6.99
N LYS A 148 -18.91 0.33 7.77
CA LYS A 148 -18.22 1.52 7.23
C LYS A 148 -17.11 1.11 6.27
N TRP A 149 -16.24 0.18 6.69
CA TRP A 149 -15.18 -0.36 5.83
C TRP A 149 -15.75 -0.99 4.55
N PHE A 150 -16.80 -1.80 4.67
CA PHE A 150 -17.40 -2.48 3.52
C PHE A 150 -18.00 -1.47 2.52
N SER A 151 -18.72 -0.47 3.02
CA SER A 151 -19.31 0.60 2.21
C SER A 151 -18.23 1.39 1.45
N HIS A 152 -17.21 1.87 2.16
CA HIS A 152 -16.11 2.63 1.56
C HIS A 152 -15.32 1.78 0.56
N ARG A 153 -15.01 0.52 0.90
CA ARG A 153 -14.32 -0.41 0.00
C ARG A 153 -15.12 -0.63 -1.29
N LYS A 154 -16.43 -0.83 -1.18
CA LYS A 154 -17.32 -1.02 -2.33
C LYS A 154 -17.37 0.24 -3.21
N LEU A 155 -17.45 1.42 -2.60
CA LEU A 155 -17.44 2.70 -3.32
C LEU A 155 -16.13 2.91 -4.08
N LEU A 156 -14.98 2.62 -3.46
CA LEU A 156 -13.67 2.98 -3.98
C LEU A 156 -13.09 1.97 -5.00
N THR A 157 -13.43 0.69 -4.88
CA THR A 157 -12.88 -0.39 -5.74
C THR A 157 -12.96 -0.10 -7.26
N PRO A 158 -14.04 0.47 -7.82
CA PRO A 158 -14.13 0.81 -9.24
C PRO A 158 -13.03 1.75 -9.74
N THR A 159 -12.49 2.64 -8.89
CA THR A 159 -11.45 3.64 -9.26
C THR A 159 -10.10 2.99 -9.60
N PHE A 160 -9.90 1.74 -9.20
CA PHE A 160 -8.68 0.95 -9.44
C PHE A 160 -8.86 -0.11 -10.53
N HIS A 161 -9.95 -0.03 -11.30
CA HIS A 161 -10.17 -0.94 -12.42
C HIS A 161 -9.17 -0.65 -13.56
N PHE A 162 -8.63 -1.67 -14.23
CA PHE A 162 -7.52 -1.55 -15.19
C PHE A 162 -7.71 -0.48 -16.27
N LYS A 163 -8.93 -0.32 -16.81
CA LYS A 163 -9.26 0.73 -17.80
C LYS A 163 -8.95 2.14 -17.30
N ILE A 164 -9.11 2.38 -16.00
CA ILE A 164 -8.80 3.67 -15.36
C ILE A 164 -7.29 3.83 -15.24
N LEU A 165 -6.60 2.77 -14.82
CA LEU A 165 -5.17 2.78 -14.64
C LEU A 165 -4.41 2.99 -15.97
N GLU A 166 -4.93 2.46 -17.09
CA GLU A 166 -4.37 2.67 -18.44
C GLU A 166 -4.31 4.15 -18.83
N GLU A 167 -5.27 4.96 -18.38
CA GLU A 167 -5.29 6.40 -18.65
C GLU A 167 -4.18 7.17 -17.91
N PHE A 168 -3.66 6.61 -16.81
CA PHE A 168 -2.58 7.24 -16.03
C PHE A 168 -1.18 6.95 -16.60
N VAL A 169 -1.02 5.96 -17.48
CA VAL A 169 0.28 5.53 -18.01
C VAL A 169 1.05 6.66 -18.72
N PRO A 170 0.42 7.48 -19.59
CA PRO A 170 1.12 8.61 -20.21
C PRO A 170 1.68 9.60 -19.18
N MET A 171 0.91 9.87 -18.11
CA MET A 171 1.34 10.75 -17.03
C MET A 171 2.51 10.14 -16.24
N PHE A 172 2.47 8.84 -15.93
CA PHE A 172 3.60 8.17 -15.26
C PHE A 172 4.88 8.27 -16.10
N ALA A 173 4.77 8.10 -17.42
CA ALA A 173 5.91 8.22 -18.33
C ALA A 173 6.46 9.66 -18.37
N GLU A 174 5.59 10.67 -18.46
CA GLU A 174 5.99 12.08 -18.40
C GLU A 174 6.74 12.42 -17.11
N ARG A 175 6.19 12.00 -15.96
CA ARG A 175 6.80 12.26 -14.64
C ARG A 175 8.12 11.51 -14.45
N SER A 176 8.20 10.27 -14.92
CA SER A 176 9.44 9.48 -14.86
C SER A 176 10.53 10.06 -15.76
N ALA A 177 10.18 10.54 -16.96
CA ALA A 177 11.12 11.20 -17.85
C ALA A 177 11.63 12.52 -17.25
N ALA A 178 10.74 13.34 -16.69
CA ALA A 178 11.13 14.59 -16.01
C ALA A 178 12.06 14.34 -14.82
N LEU A 179 11.84 13.26 -14.07
CA LEU A 179 12.75 12.82 -13.00
C LEU A 179 14.12 12.43 -13.56
N ALA A 180 14.18 11.63 -14.64
CA ALA A 180 15.44 11.22 -15.26
C ALA A 180 16.25 12.44 -15.74
N GLU A 181 15.59 13.41 -16.39
CA GLU A 181 16.20 14.67 -16.81
C GLU A 181 16.73 15.49 -15.62
N ARG A 182 15.99 15.56 -14.51
CA ARG A 182 16.44 16.24 -13.29
C ARG A 182 17.72 15.63 -12.72
N LEU A 183 17.84 14.30 -12.79
CA LEU A 183 19.01 13.56 -12.31
C LEU A 183 20.20 13.62 -13.27
N TYR A 184 20.02 14.07 -14.51
CA TYR A 184 21.07 14.11 -15.52
C TYR A 184 22.28 14.96 -15.07
N GLY A 185 22.04 16.12 -14.45
CA GLY A 185 23.11 17.00 -13.96
C GLY A 185 23.98 16.33 -12.88
N ASP A 186 23.34 15.68 -11.90
CA ASP A 186 24.05 14.94 -10.86
C ASP A 186 24.81 13.74 -11.45
N ALA A 187 24.20 13.02 -12.41
CA ALA A 187 24.83 11.91 -13.11
C ALA A 187 26.11 12.33 -13.86
N VAL A 188 26.07 13.44 -14.61
CA VAL A 188 27.24 13.97 -15.34
C VAL A 188 28.36 14.38 -14.39
N SER A 189 28.01 14.91 -13.21
CA SER A 189 29.00 15.30 -12.20
C SER A 189 29.66 14.12 -11.47
N GLY A 190 29.11 12.90 -11.58
CA GLY A 190 29.55 11.72 -10.82
C GLY A 190 29.24 11.81 -9.32
N LYS A 191 28.40 12.76 -8.91
CA LYS A 191 28.05 13.00 -7.51
C LYS A 191 27.13 11.90 -6.99
N ALA A 192 27.47 11.34 -5.83
CA ALA A 192 26.56 10.45 -5.11
C ALA A 192 25.33 11.24 -4.63
N ILE A 193 24.14 10.70 -4.85
CA ILE A 193 22.87 11.31 -4.47
C ILE A 193 22.11 10.40 -3.48
N ASP A 194 21.38 11.04 -2.57
CA ASP A 194 20.34 10.35 -1.81
C ASP A 194 19.06 10.28 -2.66
N ILE A 195 18.68 9.07 -3.07
CA ILE A 195 17.52 8.85 -3.93
C ILE A 195 16.19 8.95 -3.19
N VAL A 196 16.16 8.80 -1.85
CA VAL A 196 14.91 8.75 -1.09
C VAL A 196 14.08 10.03 -1.24
N PRO A 197 14.62 11.25 -0.99
CA PRO A 197 13.84 12.47 -1.15
C PRO A 197 13.35 12.69 -2.60
N VAL A 198 14.17 12.31 -3.58
CA VAL A 198 13.90 12.53 -5.00
C VAL A 198 12.76 11.63 -5.48
N ILE A 199 12.83 10.33 -5.15
CA ILE A 199 11.81 9.36 -5.53
C ILE A 199 10.51 9.62 -4.75
N SER A 200 10.58 9.94 -3.46
CA SER A 200 9.38 10.27 -2.66
C SER A 200 8.63 11.49 -3.20
N GLN A 201 9.34 12.50 -3.70
CA GLN A 201 8.71 13.65 -4.35
C GLN A 201 8.03 13.24 -5.67
N CYS A 202 8.70 12.40 -6.48
CA CYS A 202 8.14 11.93 -7.74
C CYS A 202 6.87 11.07 -7.55
N THR A 203 6.87 10.15 -6.59
CA THR A 203 5.68 9.33 -6.32
C THR A 203 4.54 10.14 -5.71
N LEU A 204 4.84 11.17 -4.91
CA LEU A 204 3.85 12.11 -4.39
C LEU A 204 3.18 12.92 -5.52
N ASP A 205 3.98 13.43 -6.46
CA ASP A 205 3.46 14.08 -7.67
C ASP A 205 2.52 13.16 -8.45
N ILE A 206 2.95 11.90 -8.63
CA ILE A 206 2.19 10.89 -9.37
C ILE A 206 0.83 10.62 -8.71
N ILE A 207 0.77 10.39 -7.39
CA ILE A 207 -0.51 10.09 -6.71
C ILE A 207 -1.44 11.30 -6.68
N CYS A 208 -0.89 12.51 -6.55
CA CYS A 208 -1.70 13.73 -6.60
C CYS A 208 -2.30 13.96 -7.99
N GLU A 209 -1.55 13.72 -9.05
CA GLU A 209 -2.05 13.90 -10.41
C GLU A 209 -3.00 12.79 -10.86
N SER A 210 -2.73 11.51 -10.53
CA SER A 210 -3.58 10.39 -10.92
C SER A 210 -4.85 10.28 -10.06
N ALA A 211 -4.69 10.06 -8.76
CA ALA A 211 -5.80 9.70 -7.88
C ALA A 211 -6.51 10.95 -7.32
N MET A 212 -5.77 11.99 -6.97
CA MET A 212 -6.38 13.23 -6.46
C MET A 212 -6.86 14.15 -7.60
N GLY A 213 -6.33 13.96 -8.81
CA GLY A 213 -6.71 14.73 -10.00
C GLY A 213 -6.32 16.20 -9.90
N ILE A 214 -5.21 16.49 -9.22
CA ILE A 214 -4.64 17.83 -9.06
C ILE A 214 -3.16 17.84 -9.47
N LYS A 215 -2.76 18.84 -10.24
CA LYS A 215 -1.35 19.04 -10.56
C LYS A 215 -0.75 19.94 -9.49
N LEU A 216 0.24 19.44 -8.75
CA LEU A 216 0.94 20.25 -7.78
C LEU A 216 1.84 21.26 -8.51
N ASP A 217 1.73 22.54 -8.13
CA ASP A 217 2.75 23.53 -8.45
C ASP A 217 4.07 23.06 -7.85
N ARG A 218 5.18 23.18 -8.60
CA ARG A 218 6.55 22.76 -8.22
C ARG A 218 7.14 23.57 -7.05
N LYS A 219 6.34 23.90 -6.04
CA LYS A 219 6.80 24.50 -4.79
C LYS A 219 7.31 23.37 -3.89
N ASP A 220 8.57 23.00 -4.14
CA ASP A 220 9.28 21.92 -3.46
C ASP A 220 9.13 21.96 -1.93
N GLU A 221 8.99 23.15 -1.33
CA GLU A 221 8.93 23.31 0.13
C GLU A 221 7.69 22.68 0.78
N VAL A 222 6.49 22.86 0.22
CA VAL A 222 5.25 22.35 0.83
C VAL A 222 5.21 20.82 0.77
N GLN A 223 5.59 20.26 -0.38
CA GLN A 223 5.66 18.81 -0.58
C GLN A 223 6.72 18.18 0.31
N ARG A 224 7.90 18.81 0.41
CA ARG A 224 8.97 18.37 1.29
C ARG A 224 8.53 18.35 2.75
N ARG A 225 7.86 19.40 3.23
CA ARG A 225 7.31 19.44 4.60
C ARG A 225 6.28 18.34 4.85
N TYR A 226 5.46 17.99 3.86
CA TYR A 226 4.52 16.87 3.96
C TYR A 226 5.26 15.52 4.09
N ILE A 227 6.24 15.27 3.24
CA ILE A 227 7.06 14.04 3.28
C ILE A 227 7.84 13.94 4.60
N GLU A 228 8.48 15.02 5.04
CA GLU A 228 9.16 15.10 6.34
C GLU A 228 8.20 14.87 7.52
N ALA A 229 6.97 15.36 7.41
CA ALA A 229 5.95 15.15 8.44
C ALA A 229 5.54 13.67 8.55
N ILE A 230 5.49 12.93 7.44
CA ILE A 230 5.25 11.47 7.46
C ILE A 230 6.36 10.75 8.22
N TYR A 231 7.63 11.08 7.93
CA TYR A 231 8.76 10.47 8.61
C TYR A 231 8.81 10.82 10.10
N GLY A 232 8.52 12.08 10.43
CA GLY A 232 8.36 12.53 11.82
C GLY A 232 7.21 11.83 12.54
N PHE A 233 6.09 11.59 11.85
CA PHE A 233 4.96 10.86 12.40
C PHE A 233 5.33 9.39 12.64
N GLY A 234 6.06 8.75 11.74
CA GLY A 234 6.57 7.39 11.91
C GLY A 234 7.43 7.24 13.18
N GLU A 235 8.24 8.24 13.52
CA GLU A 235 8.99 8.27 14.78
C GLU A 235 8.07 8.36 16.00
N VAL A 236 7.08 9.26 15.98
CA VAL A 236 6.09 9.38 17.06
C VAL A 236 5.32 8.07 17.22
N PHE A 237 4.80 7.52 16.11
CA PHE A 237 4.06 6.27 16.06
C PHE A 237 4.87 5.13 16.68
N TYR A 238 6.15 5.02 16.31
CA TYR A 238 7.07 4.04 16.88
C TYR A 238 7.14 4.15 18.40
N TYR A 239 7.46 5.34 18.94
CA TYR A 239 7.58 5.51 20.38
C TYR A 239 6.26 5.30 21.10
N ARG A 240 5.12 5.70 20.53
CA ARG A 240 3.81 5.42 21.12
C ARG A 240 3.52 3.91 21.15
N ALA A 241 3.89 3.17 20.11
CA ALA A 241 3.69 1.73 20.03
C ALA A 241 4.49 0.96 21.09
N ILE A 242 5.75 1.33 21.34
CA ILE A 242 6.65 0.59 22.24
C ILE A 242 6.71 1.14 23.68
N LYS A 243 6.27 2.38 23.93
CA LYS A 243 6.24 3.01 25.26
C LYS A 243 4.79 3.08 25.79
N PRO A 244 4.42 2.21 26.73
CA PRO A 244 3.04 2.06 27.21
C PRO A 244 2.42 3.33 27.78
N TRP A 245 3.21 4.14 28.50
CA TRP A 245 2.75 5.43 29.04
C TRP A 245 2.44 6.47 27.94
N TYR A 246 2.89 6.25 26.70
CA TYR A 246 2.49 7.07 25.55
C TYR A 246 1.20 6.57 24.85
N ASN A 247 0.71 5.37 25.20
CA ASN A 247 -0.61 4.89 24.78
C ASN A 247 -1.73 5.48 25.64
N VAL A 248 -1.40 6.00 26.83
CA VAL A 248 -2.35 6.70 27.69
C VAL A 248 -2.38 8.18 27.30
N ASP A 249 -3.45 8.61 26.61
CA ASP A 249 -3.50 9.92 25.97
C ASP A 249 -3.22 11.09 26.92
N TRP A 250 -3.74 11.06 28.16
CA TRP A 250 -3.47 12.15 29.12
C TRP A 250 -1.98 12.23 29.48
N MET A 251 -1.31 11.10 29.71
CA MET A 251 0.13 11.06 30.01
C MET A 251 0.94 11.54 28.82
N PHE A 252 0.59 11.06 27.62
CA PHE A 252 1.23 11.45 26.38
C PHE A 252 1.12 12.96 26.15
N ASN A 253 -0.06 13.55 26.37
CA ASN A 253 -0.33 14.96 26.11
C ASN A 253 0.56 15.95 26.88
N PHE A 254 1.16 15.54 28.00
CA PHE A 254 2.12 16.35 28.77
C PHE A 254 3.58 16.23 28.28
N THR A 255 3.83 15.49 27.20
CA THR A 255 5.19 15.24 26.70
C THR A 255 5.57 16.19 25.55
N PRO A 256 6.88 16.47 25.35
CA PRO A 256 7.33 17.18 24.15
C PRO A 256 6.95 16.44 22.85
N LEU A 257 6.90 15.12 22.89
CA LEU A 257 6.51 14.28 21.76
C LEU A 257 5.05 14.51 21.33
N ALA A 258 4.15 14.82 22.27
CA ALA A 258 2.78 15.18 21.93
C ALA A 258 2.66 16.53 21.23
N ARG A 259 3.53 17.51 21.56
CA ARG A 259 3.58 18.78 20.80
C ARG A 259 4.03 18.53 19.37
N LYS A 260 5.11 17.77 19.19
CA LYS A 260 5.59 17.32 17.86
C LYS A 260 4.49 16.58 17.10
N HIS A 261 3.79 15.65 17.75
CA HIS A 261 2.69 14.89 17.15
C HIS A 261 1.57 15.79 16.61
N LYS A 262 1.13 16.80 17.39
CA LYS A 262 0.08 17.74 16.97
C LYS A 262 0.53 18.61 15.79
N GLU A 263 1.78 19.07 15.80
CA GLU A 263 2.35 19.85 14.70
C GLU A 263 2.42 19.02 13.41
N LEU A 264 2.90 17.78 13.50
CA LEU A 264 2.98 16.87 12.35
C LEU A 264 1.59 16.57 11.77
N ILE A 265 0.61 16.24 12.62
CA ILE A 265 -0.78 16.04 12.19
C ILE A 265 -1.31 17.29 11.49
N HIS A 266 -1.06 18.47 12.04
CA HIS A 266 -1.50 19.72 11.43
C HIS A 266 -0.91 19.91 10.03
N ILE A 267 0.38 19.60 9.82
CA ILE A 267 1.02 19.67 8.49
C ILE A 267 0.37 18.66 7.53
N LEU A 268 0.19 17.43 7.97
CA LEU A 268 -0.39 16.33 7.18
C LEU A 268 -1.81 16.69 6.72
N HIS A 269 -2.67 17.09 7.66
CA HIS A 269 -4.05 17.52 7.38
C HIS A 269 -4.11 18.80 6.56
N SER A 270 -3.22 19.77 6.79
CA SER A 270 -3.21 21.00 6.00
C SER A 270 -2.92 20.72 4.52
N PHE A 271 -2.03 19.77 4.25
CA PHE A 271 -1.72 19.36 2.88
C PHE A 271 -2.94 18.70 2.22
N THR A 272 -3.55 17.69 2.86
CA THR A 272 -4.69 16.96 2.28
C THR A 272 -5.94 17.82 2.18
N ASN A 273 -6.21 18.69 3.16
CA ASN A 273 -7.28 19.68 3.06
C ASN A 273 -7.08 20.64 1.88
N LYS A 274 -5.84 21.08 1.62
CA LYS A 274 -5.54 21.92 0.46
C LYS A 274 -5.83 21.16 -0.84
N VAL A 275 -5.40 19.90 -0.95
CA VAL A 275 -5.68 19.05 -2.11
C VAL A 275 -7.19 18.92 -2.36
N ILE A 276 -7.97 18.67 -1.30
CA ILE A 276 -9.43 18.58 -1.37
C ILE A 276 -10.05 19.91 -1.82
N GLN A 277 -9.60 21.03 -1.26
CA GLN A 277 -10.11 22.36 -1.61
C GLN A 277 -9.80 22.73 -3.07
N ASP A 278 -8.57 22.49 -3.51
CA ASP A 278 -8.16 22.74 -4.90
C ASP A 278 -8.97 21.89 -5.86
N LYS A 279 -9.24 20.61 -5.53
CA LYS A 279 -10.08 19.74 -6.35
C LYS A 279 -11.55 20.16 -6.35
N LYS A 280 -12.11 20.56 -5.19
CA LYS A 280 -13.46 21.11 -5.09
C LYS A 280 -13.61 22.34 -5.99
N ARG A 281 -12.61 23.22 -6.04
CA ARG A 281 -12.60 24.40 -6.92
C ARG A 281 -12.59 24.02 -8.40
N ASP A 282 -11.66 23.17 -8.81
CA ASP A 282 -11.57 22.63 -10.19
C ASP A 282 -12.89 21.99 -10.63
N TYR A 283 -13.54 21.24 -9.74
CA TYR A 283 -14.83 20.62 -10.02
C TYR A 283 -15.95 21.64 -10.23
N GLN A 284 -16.06 22.66 -9.36
CA GLN A 284 -17.10 23.70 -9.49
C GLN A 284 -16.91 24.55 -10.75
N GLU A 285 -15.67 24.95 -11.06
CA GLU A 285 -15.35 25.70 -12.28
C GLU A 285 -15.74 24.92 -13.54
N ARG A 286 -15.41 23.62 -13.60
CA ARG A 286 -15.81 22.75 -14.72
C ARG A 286 -17.33 22.65 -14.87
N LYS A 287 -18.05 22.53 -13.76
CA LYS A 287 -19.52 22.44 -13.76
C LYS A 287 -20.16 23.74 -14.27
N LEU A 288 -19.65 24.90 -13.88
CA LEU A 288 -20.09 26.20 -14.40
C LEU A 288 -19.87 26.30 -15.90
N VAL A 289 -18.67 25.97 -16.40
CA VAL A 289 -18.35 25.98 -17.83
C VAL A 289 -19.22 25.01 -18.63
N GLN A 290 -19.56 23.85 -18.07
CA GLN A 290 -20.48 22.90 -18.71
C GLN A 290 -21.90 23.44 -18.83
N LEU A 291 -22.41 24.08 -17.77
CA LEU A 291 -23.72 24.73 -17.77
C LEU A 291 -23.79 25.86 -18.80
N GLU A 292 -22.73 26.66 -18.91
CA GLU A 292 -22.61 27.75 -19.88
C GLU A 292 -22.56 27.24 -21.33
N LYS A 293 -21.82 26.15 -21.59
CA LYS A 293 -21.60 25.64 -22.95
C LYS A 293 -22.65 24.64 -23.44
N LYS A 294 -23.65 24.27 -22.63
CA LYS A 294 -24.67 23.23 -22.93
C LYS A 294 -24.07 21.93 -23.50
N GLN A 295 -22.84 21.58 -23.12
CA GLN A 295 -22.19 20.37 -23.61
C GLN A 295 -22.64 19.16 -22.78
N PRO A 296 -23.00 18.03 -23.41
CA PRO A 296 -23.29 16.82 -22.68
C PRO A 296 -22.04 16.34 -21.93
N GLU A 297 -22.24 15.80 -20.73
CA GLU A 297 -21.17 15.22 -19.92
C GLU A 297 -20.52 14.07 -20.71
N LYS A 298 -19.30 14.27 -21.22
CA LYS A 298 -18.52 13.15 -21.75
C LYS A 298 -18.30 12.19 -20.59
N LYS A 299 -18.66 10.91 -20.78
CA LYS A 299 -18.27 9.81 -19.88
C LYS A 299 -16.74 9.77 -19.81
N ARG A 300 -16.18 10.51 -18.87
CA ARG A 300 -14.79 10.44 -18.48
C ARG A 300 -14.67 9.45 -17.35
N VAL A 301 -13.53 8.78 -17.31
CA VAL A 301 -13.13 8.05 -16.12
C VAL A 301 -12.87 9.05 -15.00
N LYS A 302 -13.42 8.76 -13.83
CA LYS A 302 -13.35 9.64 -12.65
C LYS A 302 -12.14 9.27 -11.83
N ALA A 303 -11.34 10.27 -11.47
CA ALA A 303 -10.28 10.11 -10.49
C ALA A 303 -10.88 9.79 -9.12
N PHE A 304 -10.09 9.19 -8.23
CA PHE A 304 -10.51 8.76 -6.90
C PHE A 304 -11.17 9.89 -6.10
N LEU A 305 -10.54 11.06 -6.02
CA LEU A 305 -11.09 12.19 -5.25
C LEU A 305 -12.37 12.76 -5.87
N GLU A 306 -12.50 12.72 -7.19
CA GLU A 306 -13.72 13.15 -7.87
C GLU A 306 -14.91 12.26 -7.51
N LEU A 307 -14.69 10.94 -7.44
CA LEU A 307 -15.71 9.99 -7.00
C LEU A 307 -16.18 10.28 -5.57
N LEU A 308 -15.25 10.56 -4.65
CA LEU A 308 -15.57 10.89 -3.25
C LEU A 308 -16.41 12.17 -3.15
N LEU A 309 -16.03 13.21 -3.90
CA LEU A 309 -16.77 14.47 -3.93
C LEU A 309 -18.18 14.29 -4.47
N GLU A 310 -18.36 13.50 -5.53
CA GLU A 310 -19.69 13.20 -6.06
C GLU A 310 -20.55 12.40 -5.10
N ALA A 311 -19.98 11.39 -4.43
CA ALA A 311 -20.69 10.57 -3.45
C ALA A 311 -21.21 11.41 -2.27
N SER A 312 -20.45 12.42 -1.84
CA SER A 312 -20.87 13.39 -0.81
C SER A 312 -22.00 14.31 -1.30
N MET A 313 -22.05 14.62 -2.60
CA MET A 313 -23.07 15.50 -3.19
C MET A 313 -24.39 14.79 -3.57
N GLN A 314 -24.46 13.45 -3.49
CA GLN A 314 -25.69 12.71 -3.73
C GLN A 314 -26.72 12.97 -2.61
N GLU A 315 -28.02 12.88 -2.92
CA GLU A 315 -29.12 13.22 -1.99
C GLU A 315 -29.05 12.49 -0.63
N ASN A 316 -28.43 11.31 -0.59
CA ASN A 316 -28.25 10.53 0.64
C ASN A 316 -27.02 10.93 1.47
N ASN A 317 -26.24 11.92 1.03
CA ASN A 317 -25.00 12.41 1.66
C ASN A 317 -24.11 11.26 2.17
N LEU A 318 -23.64 10.41 1.24
CA LEU A 318 -22.99 9.14 1.58
C LEU A 318 -21.65 9.29 2.31
N LEU A 319 -21.04 10.49 2.26
CA LEU A 319 -19.76 10.79 2.87
C LEU A 319 -19.71 12.22 3.41
N THR A 320 -19.26 12.36 4.65
CA THR A 320 -18.95 13.66 5.25
C THR A 320 -17.63 14.23 4.75
N ASP A 321 -17.42 15.55 4.90
CA ASP A 321 -16.13 16.20 4.59
C ASP A 321 -14.96 15.61 5.41
N GLU A 322 -15.25 15.18 6.64
CA GLU A 322 -14.28 14.47 7.46
C GLU A 322 -13.93 13.12 6.83
N GLU A 323 -14.91 12.32 6.42
CA GLU A 323 -14.67 11.02 5.78
C GLU A 323 -13.93 11.13 4.45
N ILE A 324 -14.18 12.20 3.67
CA ILE A 324 -13.38 12.49 2.48
C ILE A 324 -11.92 12.73 2.87
N ARG A 325 -11.66 13.55 3.90
CA ARG A 325 -10.30 13.81 4.39
C ARG A 325 -9.62 12.52 4.86
N GLU A 326 -10.32 11.69 5.63
CA GLU A 326 -9.81 10.39 6.12
C GLU A 326 -9.36 9.47 4.97
N GLU A 327 -10.16 9.39 3.91
CA GLU A 327 -9.82 8.60 2.72
C GLU A 327 -8.67 9.24 1.91
N VAL A 328 -8.65 10.56 1.77
CA VAL A 328 -7.54 11.26 1.10
C VAL A 328 -6.22 11.10 1.87
N ASP A 329 -6.23 11.28 3.19
CA ASP A 329 -5.08 11.04 4.07
C ASP A 329 -4.56 9.61 3.89
N THR A 330 -5.46 8.62 3.89
CA THR A 330 -5.13 7.19 3.72
C THR A 330 -4.50 6.92 2.36
N PHE A 331 -5.15 7.29 1.25
CA PHE A 331 -4.69 6.96 -0.10
C PHE A 331 -3.46 7.75 -0.52
N MET A 332 -3.31 9.00 -0.09
CA MET A 332 -2.11 9.77 -0.36
C MET A 332 -0.92 9.14 0.35
N PHE A 333 -1.02 8.80 1.64
CA PHE A 333 0.05 8.13 2.37
C PHE A 333 0.42 6.78 1.75
N GLU A 334 -0.57 5.87 1.63
CA GLU A 334 -0.32 4.50 1.18
C GLU A 334 0.18 4.44 -0.27
N GLY A 335 -0.29 5.34 -1.13
CA GLY A 335 -0.01 5.32 -2.57
C GLY A 335 1.39 5.80 -2.97
N HIS A 336 2.01 6.71 -2.20
CA HIS A 336 3.32 7.29 -2.57
C HIS A 336 4.50 6.77 -1.74
N ASP A 337 4.32 6.57 -0.42
CA ASP A 337 5.45 6.28 0.48
C ASP A 337 5.94 4.85 0.25
N THR A 338 5.01 3.90 0.13
CA THR A 338 5.32 2.48 -0.12
C THR A 338 5.96 2.25 -1.49
N THR A 339 5.45 2.93 -2.53
CA THR A 339 5.98 2.86 -3.89
C THR A 339 7.35 3.52 -4.00
N SER A 340 7.56 4.64 -3.31
CA SER A 340 8.87 5.30 -3.22
C SER A 340 9.93 4.36 -2.65
N MET A 341 9.64 3.74 -1.51
CA MET A 341 10.58 2.82 -0.88
C MET A 341 10.84 1.59 -1.74
N THR A 342 9.82 1.07 -2.43
CA THR A 342 9.98 -0.05 -3.38
C THR A 342 10.94 0.31 -4.52
N ILE A 343 10.77 1.49 -5.12
CA ILE A 343 11.65 1.99 -6.18
C ILE A 343 13.07 2.18 -5.65
N CYS A 344 13.24 2.81 -4.48
CA CYS A 344 14.55 3.03 -3.86
C CYS A 344 15.30 1.72 -3.61
N TRP A 345 14.63 0.72 -3.02
CA TRP A 345 15.22 -0.61 -2.79
C TRP A 345 15.52 -1.34 -4.11
N THR A 346 14.65 -1.20 -5.12
CA THR A 346 14.89 -1.77 -6.45
C THR A 346 16.14 -1.16 -7.09
N MET A 347 16.26 0.18 -7.08
CA MET A 347 17.43 0.89 -7.59
C MET A 347 18.71 0.48 -6.84
N PHE A 348 18.66 0.40 -5.50
CA PHE A 348 19.79 -0.05 -4.70
C PHE A 348 20.19 -1.50 -5.00
N THR A 349 19.20 -2.39 -5.15
CA THR A 349 19.44 -3.80 -5.48
C THR A 349 20.07 -3.94 -6.86
N LEU A 350 19.53 -3.21 -7.86
CA LEU A 350 20.12 -3.16 -9.20
C LEU A 350 21.55 -2.61 -9.16
N ALA A 351 21.83 -1.57 -8.37
CA ALA A 351 23.17 -0.98 -8.26
C ALA A 351 24.18 -1.92 -7.60
N THR A 352 23.73 -2.81 -6.70
CA THR A 352 24.58 -3.80 -6.01
C THR A 352 24.72 -5.12 -6.76
N HIS A 353 23.92 -5.33 -7.81
CA HIS A 353 23.90 -6.52 -8.66
C HIS A 353 23.99 -6.10 -10.14
N PRO A 354 25.14 -5.58 -10.60
CA PRO A 354 25.30 -5.07 -11.96
C PRO A 354 25.05 -6.14 -13.04
N GLU A 355 25.18 -7.43 -12.72
CA GLU A 355 24.95 -8.56 -13.62
C GLU A 355 23.50 -8.73 -14.07
N ILE A 356 22.53 -8.21 -13.30
CA ILE A 356 21.11 -8.20 -13.69
C ILE A 356 20.65 -6.86 -14.27
N GLN A 357 21.53 -5.84 -14.29
CA GLN A 357 21.21 -4.58 -14.94
C GLN A 357 21.22 -4.75 -16.45
N VAL A 358 20.11 -4.37 -17.07
CA VAL A 358 20.01 -4.33 -18.54
C VAL A 358 20.84 -3.15 -19.04
N PRO A 359 21.85 -3.37 -19.92
CA PRO A 359 22.67 -2.27 -20.43
C PRO A 359 21.83 -1.21 -21.15
N ALA A 360 22.24 0.06 -21.07
CA ALA A 360 21.55 1.14 -21.76
C ALA A 360 21.45 0.88 -23.27
N GLY A 361 20.28 1.16 -23.85
CA GLY A 361 20.02 0.90 -25.28
C GLY A 361 19.78 -0.58 -25.63
N THR A 362 19.85 -1.50 -24.66
CA THR A 362 19.51 -2.90 -24.90
C THR A 362 18.05 -3.02 -25.31
N THR A 363 17.83 -3.57 -26.51
CA THR A 363 16.49 -3.92 -26.96
C THR A 363 16.09 -5.22 -26.28
N VAL A 364 15.09 -5.15 -25.39
CA VAL A 364 14.46 -6.33 -24.83
C VAL A 364 13.43 -6.83 -25.84
N ASN A 365 13.74 -7.93 -26.51
CA ASN A 365 12.81 -8.57 -27.42
C ASN A 365 11.95 -9.60 -26.68
N LEU A 366 10.64 -9.50 -26.80
CA LEU A 366 9.72 -10.53 -26.33
C LEU A 366 9.55 -11.57 -27.45
N ALA A 367 10.14 -12.74 -27.29
CA ALA A 367 10.02 -13.85 -28.24
C ALA A 367 8.62 -14.50 -28.15
N ILE A 368 7.58 -13.79 -28.61
CA ILE A 368 6.16 -14.21 -28.52
C ILE A 368 5.97 -15.61 -29.14
N ASN A 369 6.54 -15.85 -30.33
CA ASN A 369 6.49 -17.16 -30.97
C ASN A 369 7.16 -18.25 -30.10
N GLY A 370 8.29 -17.93 -29.46
CA GLY A 370 8.99 -18.88 -28.58
C GLY A 370 8.16 -19.27 -27.36
N ILE A 371 7.43 -18.31 -26.77
CA ILE A 371 6.52 -18.60 -25.66
C ILE A 371 5.33 -19.45 -26.13
N HIS A 372 4.76 -19.17 -27.31
CA HIS A 372 3.64 -19.93 -27.89
C HIS A 372 4.05 -21.34 -28.31
N MET A 373 5.35 -21.56 -28.57
CA MET A 373 5.92 -22.87 -28.89
C MET A 373 6.60 -23.55 -27.70
N ASN A 374 6.44 -23.06 -26.47
CA ASN A 374 7.07 -23.64 -25.29
C ASN A 374 6.34 -24.93 -24.86
N PRO A 375 6.99 -26.11 -24.92
CA PRO A 375 6.34 -27.39 -24.60
C PRO A 375 5.93 -27.53 -23.12
N SER A 376 6.51 -26.73 -22.23
CA SER A 376 6.12 -26.69 -20.80
C SER A 376 4.77 -26.00 -20.58
N ILE A 377 4.31 -25.20 -21.55
CA ILE A 377 3.07 -24.44 -21.50
C ILE A 377 2.03 -25.03 -22.48
N TYR A 378 2.50 -25.42 -23.67
CA TYR A 378 1.70 -26.01 -24.74
C TYR A 378 2.27 -27.40 -25.08
N PRO A 379 1.80 -28.48 -24.43
CA PRO A 379 2.25 -29.84 -24.75
C PRO A 379 2.04 -30.14 -26.24
N GLU A 380 3.04 -30.66 -26.95
CA GLU A 380 3.00 -30.84 -28.41
C GLU A 380 2.65 -29.53 -29.16
N PRO A 381 3.47 -28.48 -29.04
CA PRO A 381 3.13 -27.12 -29.49
C PRO A 381 2.94 -27.01 -31.01
N GLU A 382 3.47 -27.96 -31.79
CA GLU A 382 3.32 -28.01 -33.25
C GLU A 382 1.94 -28.54 -33.70
N VAL A 383 1.20 -29.20 -32.81
CA VAL A 383 -0.14 -29.74 -33.09
C VAL A 383 -1.16 -28.62 -32.91
N PHE A 384 -1.83 -28.26 -34.01
CA PHE A 384 -2.96 -27.35 -33.98
C PHE A 384 -4.14 -27.99 -33.25
N ASP A 385 -4.31 -27.61 -32.00
CA ASP A 385 -5.39 -28.06 -31.14
C ASP A 385 -6.19 -26.84 -30.63
N PRO A 386 -7.40 -26.60 -31.18
CA PRO A 386 -8.25 -25.51 -30.75
C PRO A 386 -8.81 -25.71 -29.33
N ASP A 387 -8.84 -26.94 -28.81
CA ASP A 387 -9.40 -27.24 -27.49
C ASP A 387 -8.54 -26.70 -26.35
N ARG A 388 -7.27 -26.39 -26.65
CA ARG A 388 -6.40 -25.57 -25.78
C ARG A 388 -7.04 -24.23 -25.40
N PHE A 389 -8.02 -23.74 -26.16
CA PHE A 389 -8.70 -22.48 -25.90
C PHE A 389 -10.11 -22.64 -25.33
N LEU A 390 -10.49 -23.86 -24.90
CA LEU A 390 -11.69 -24.08 -24.10
C LEU A 390 -11.60 -23.34 -22.76
N PRO A 391 -12.74 -22.92 -22.18
CA PRO A 391 -12.77 -22.09 -20.97
C PRO A 391 -11.95 -22.64 -19.79
N GLU A 392 -11.94 -23.96 -19.61
CA GLU A 392 -11.23 -24.67 -18.54
C GLU A 392 -9.71 -24.55 -18.74
N ALA A 393 -9.22 -24.86 -19.94
CA ALA A 393 -7.80 -24.80 -20.30
C ALA A 393 -7.25 -23.36 -20.26
N VAL A 394 -8.06 -22.37 -20.66
CA VAL A 394 -7.68 -20.95 -20.57
C VAL A 394 -7.60 -20.49 -19.12
N ARG A 395 -8.49 -20.97 -18.25
CA ARG A 395 -8.51 -20.60 -16.82
C ARG A 395 -7.25 -21.07 -16.08
N GLU A 396 -6.73 -22.25 -16.43
CA GLU A 396 -5.52 -22.81 -15.82
C GLU A 396 -4.22 -22.25 -16.41
N ARG A 397 -4.28 -21.68 -17.61
CA ARG A 397 -3.12 -21.09 -18.30
C ARG A 397 -2.68 -19.78 -17.66
N HIS A 398 -1.36 -19.59 -17.55
CA HIS A 398 -0.80 -18.30 -17.12
C HIS A 398 -1.26 -17.14 -18.04
N PRO A 399 -1.71 -15.99 -17.51
CA PRO A 399 -2.27 -14.90 -18.33
C PRO A 399 -1.35 -14.35 -19.44
N TYR A 400 -0.03 -14.50 -19.28
CA TYR A 400 0.98 -14.04 -20.25
C TYR A 400 1.53 -15.16 -21.15
N ALA A 401 0.98 -16.38 -21.07
CA ALA A 401 1.38 -17.48 -21.95
C ALA A 401 0.84 -17.34 -23.37
N TYR A 402 -0.32 -16.69 -23.56
CA TYR A 402 -0.91 -16.44 -24.88
C TYR A 402 -1.10 -14.95 -25.15
N ILE A 403 -0.03 -14.32 -25.65
CA ILE A 403 0.04 -12.87 -25.92
C ILE A 403 0.25 -12.51 -27.41
N PRO A 404 -0.56 -13.03 -28.36
CA PRO A 404 -0.42 -12.69 -29.79
C PRO A 404 -0.68 -11.21 -30.09
N PHE A 405 -1.38 -10.54 -29.19
CA PHE A 405 -1.65 -9.10 -29.22
C PHE A 405 -0.82 -8.35 -28.17
N SER A 406 0.31 -8.91 -27.75
CA SER A 406 1.08 -8.43 -26.58
C SER A 406 0.20 -8.43 -25.30
N ALA A 407 0.67 -7.80 -24.23
CA ALA A 407 -0.05 -7.64 -22.97
C ALA A 407 0.39 -6.35 -22.24
N GLY A 408 -0.37 -5.97 -21.22
CA GLY A 408 -0.10 -4.76 -20.43
C GLY A 408 -0.29 -3.46 -21.23
N PRO A 409 0.40 -2.37 -20.85
CA PRO A 409 0.12 -1.01 -21.37
C PRO A 409 0.50 -0.80 -22.84
N ARG A 410 1.19 -1.75 -23.45
CA ARG A 410 1.58 -1.74 -24.87
C ARG A 410 0.95 -2.94 -25.61
N ASN A 411 -0.22 -3.39 -25.17
CA ASN A 411 -1.01 -4.36 -25.90
C ASN A 411 -1.54 -3.77 -27.23
N CYS A 412 -2.00 -4.64 -28.13
CA CYS A 412 -2.53 -4.21 -29.41
C CYS A 412 -3.87 -3.48 -29.21
N ILE A 413 -3.87 -2.17 -29.43
CA ILE A 413 -5.09 -1.34 -29.41
C ILE A 413 -6.15 -1.84 -30.40
N GLY A 414 -5.73 -2.48 -31.49
CA GLY A 414 -6.59 -3.02 -32.54
C GLY A 414 -7.11 -4.44 -32.30
N GLN A 415 -6.78 -5.10 -31.17
CA GLN A 415 -7.11 -6.51 -30.94
C GLN A 415 -8.60 -6.84 -31.18
N ARG A 416 -9.51 -6.02 -30.63
CA ARG A 416 -10.95 -6.25 -30.78
C ARG A 416 -11.41 -6.08 -32.23
N PHE A 417 -10.87 -5.09 -32.92
CA PHE A 417 -11.15 -4.84 -34.33
C PHE A 417 -10.69 -6.03 -35.19
N ALA A 418 -9.42 -6.43 -35.05
CA ALA A 418 -8.85 -7.56 -35.77
C ALA A 418 -9.62 -8.86 -35.53
N MET A 419 -10.02 -9.15 -34.28
CA MET A 419 -10.80 -10.35 -33.97
C MET A 419 -12.20 -10.33 -34.57
N LEU A 420 -12.87 -9.17 -34.65
CA LEU A 420 -14.17 -9.05 -35.31
C LEU A 420 -14.03 -9.24 -36.81
N GLU A 421 -13.03 -8.63 -37.42
CA GLU A 421 -12.73 -8.76 -38.85
C GLU A 421 -12.44 -10.22 -39.23
N VAL A 422 -11.52 -10.88 -38.52
CA VAL A 422 -11.20 -12.31 -38.74
C VAL A 422 -12.45 -13.18 -38.62
N LYS A 423 -13.27 -12.98 -37.58
CA LYS A 423 -14.51 -13.75 -37.40
C LYS A 423 -15.51 -13.51 -38.52
N ALA A 424 -15.71 -12.26 -38.94
CA ALA A 424 -16.65 -11.92 -40.00
C ALA A 424 -16.23 -12.55 -41.34
N VAL A 425 -14.95 -12.42 -41.71
CA VAL A 425 -14.41 -12.97 -42.95
C VAL A 425 -14.43 -14.50 -42.93
N LEU A 426 -13.89 -15.12 -41.89
CA LEU A 426 -13.85 -16.59 -41.80
C LEU A 426 -15.25 -17.19 -41.78
N SER A 427 -16.18 -16.62 -41.00
CA SER A 427 -17.58 -17.08 -40.96
C SER A 427 -18.22 -17.01 -42.34
N ALA A 428 -18.04 -15.90 -43.06
CA ALA A 428 -18.56 -15.74 -44.42
C ALA A 428 -17.98 -16.77 -45.41
N LEU A 429 -16.70 -17.14 -45.26
CA LEU A 429 -16.04 -18.12 -46.11
C LEU A 429 -16.47 -19.55 -45.77
N ILE A 430 -16.39 -19.98 -44.51
CA ILE A 430 -16.67 -21.37 -44.10
C ILE A 430 -18.16 -21.74 -44.20
N GLN A 431 -19.07 -20.76 -44.18
CA GLN A 431 -20.49 -20.98 -44.43
C GLN A 431 -20.78 -21.30 -45.91
N ARG A 432 -19.94 -20.81 -46.83
CA ARG A 432 -20.13 -20.95 -48.28
C ARG A 432 -19.23 -21.99 -48.91
N TYR A 433 -18.06 -22.23 -48.33
CA TYR A 433 -17.03 -23.09 -48.88
C TYR A 433 -16.53 -24.10 -47.84
N LYS A 434 -16.24 -25.31 -48.28
CA LYS A 434 -15.37 -26.25 -47.59
C LYS A 434 -13.94 -25.95 -48.01
N LEU A 435 -13.08 -25.68 -47.03
CA LEU A 435 -11.65 -25.41 -47.25
C LEU A 435 -10.90 -26.74 -47.31
N LYS A 436 -10.16 -27.00 -48.38
CA LYS A 436 -9.29 -28.17 -48.55
C LYS A 436 -7.83 -27.72 -48.63
N PRO A 437 -6.89 -28.44 -48.00
CA PRO A 437 -5.47 -28.14 -48.17
C PRO A 437 -5.06 -28.41 -49.62
N PHE A 438 -4.26 -27.50 -50.20
CA PHE A 438 -3.47 -27.80 -51.39
C PHE A 438 -2.01 -27.99 -50.97
N ASP A 439 -1.49 -27.08 -50.15
CA ASP A 439 -0.24 -27.26 -49.42
C ASP A 439 -0.50 -28.00 -48.08
N GLU A 440 0.37 -28.92 -47.69
CA GLU A 440 0.41 -29.48 -46.32
C GLU A 440 1.27 -28.61 -45.40
N GLN A 441 1.13 -28.76 -44.08
CA GLN A 441 1.89 -27.96 -43.11
C GLN A 441 3.41 -28.10 -43.29
N LYS A 442 3.90 -29.27 -43.71
CA LYS A 442 5.31 -29.53 -44.02
C LYS A 442 5.81 -28.76 -45.25
N ASP A 443 4.90 -28.32 -46.13
CA ASP A 443 5.22 -27.59 -47.36
C ASP A 443 5.29 -26.07 -47.11
N VAL A 444 4.78 -25.60 -45.97
CA VAL A 444 4.76 -24.17 -45.59
C VAL A 444 6.02 -23.81 -44.81
N THR A 445 6.95 -23.14 -45.47
CA THR A 445 8.13 -22.57 -44.80
C THR A 445 7.80 -21.17 -44.27
N PHE A 446 7.90 -20.98 -42.95
CA PHE A 446 7.73 -19.68 -42.31
C PHE A 446 8.98 -18.81 -42.49
N MET A 447 8.76 -17.54 -42.81
CA MET A 447 9.74 -16.48 -42.86
C MET A 447 9.44 -15.47 -41.77
N HIS A 448 10.47 -15.12 -41.01
CA HIS A 448 10.41 -14.07 -39.99
C HIS A 448 10.64 -12.70 -40.63
N ASP A 449 9.58 -11.93 -40.81
CA ASP A 449 9.57 -10.51 -41.22
C ASP A 449 9.01 -9.66 -40.05
N LEU A 450 8.61 -8.40 -40.27
CA LEU A 450 7.86 -7.60 -39.27
C LEU A 450 6.63 -8.34 -38.73
N VAL A 451 6.08 -9.26 -39.52
CA VAL A 451 5.06 -10.24 -39.14
C VAL A 451 5.48 -11.63 -39.62
N LEU A 452 4.90 -12.68 -39.06
CA LEU A 452 5.11 -14.05 -39.56
C LEU A 452 4.48 -14.19 -40.95
N ARG A 453 5.26 -14.59 -41.95
CA ARG A 453 4.79 -14.78 -43.33
C ARG A 453 5.21 -16.15 -43.87
N PRO A 454 4.48 -16.74 -44.83
CA PRO A 454 4.97 -17.86 -45.60
C PRO A 454 5.94 -17.38 -46.69
N SER A 455 7.07 -18.08 -46.91
CA SER A 455 8.05 -17.72 -47.93
C SER A 455 7.53 -17.88 -49.37
N GLY A 456 6.53 -18.73 -49.60
CA GLY A 456 5.98 -19.06 -50.92
C GLY A 456 4.46 -18.84 -51.06
N GLY A 457 3.85 -18.13 -50.11
CA GLY A 457 2.39 -18.08 -49.97
C GLY A 457 1.81 -19.35 -49.31
N ILE A 458 0.49 -19.42 -49.20
CA ILE A 458 -0.27 -20.61 -48.73
C ILE A 458 -1.38 -20.86 -49.74
N LYS A 459 -1.38 -22.05 -50.35
CA LYS A 459 -2.40 -22.47 -51.32
C LYS A 459 -3.42 -23.36 -50.64
N ILE A 460 -4.69 -23.04 -50.88
CA ILE A 460 -5.85 -23.82 -50.45
C ILE A 460 -6.80 -24.00 -51.64
N GLN A 461 -7.61 -25.05 -51.59
CA GLN A 461 -8.69 -25.28 -52.54
C GLN A 461 -10.05 -24.99 -51.86
N LEU A 462 -10.94 -24.30 -52.57
CA LEU A 462 -12.30 -23.98 -52.11
C LEU A 462 -13.31 -24.85 -52.84
N GLU A 463 -14.15 -25.57 -52.10
CA GLU A 463 -15.27 -26.35 -52.64
C GLU A 463 -16.59 -25.72 -52.19
N PRO A 464 -17.51 -25.34 -53.10
CA PRO A 464 -18.81 -24.79 -52.72
C PRO A 464 -19.58 -25.74 -51.80
N ARG A 465 -20.19 -25.22 -50.73
CA ARG A 465 -21.14 -25.97 -49.91
C ARG A 465 -22.50 -25.93 -50.61
N VAL A 466 -22.93 -27.07 -51.13
CA VAL A 466 -24.31 -27.23 -51.61
C VAL A 466 -25.22 -27.19 -50.39
N LYS A 467 -26.23 -26.31 -50.41
CA LYS A 467 -27.28 -26.35 -49.38
C LYS A 467 -27.96 -27.71 -49.45
N ALA A 468 -27.95 -28.44 -48.34
CA ALA A 468 -28.79 -29.63 -48.17
C ALA A 468 -30.26 -29.25 -48.25
#